data_AF-A0A7W7RSS6-F1
#
_entry.id   AF-A0A7W7RSS6-F1
#
_cell.length_a   1.000
_cell.length_b   1.000
_cell.length_c   1.000
_cell.angle_alpha   90.00
_cell.angle_beta   90.00
_cell.angle_gamma   90.00
#
_symmetry.space_group_name_H-M   'P 1'
#
loop_
_entity.id
_entity.type
_entity.pdbx_description
1 polymer ?
#
loop_
_entity_poly.entity_id
_entity_poly.type
_entity_poly.pdbx_seq_one_letter_code
_entity_poly.pdbx_strand_id
1 'polypeptide(L)'
;MSESHASPARGRDGSGPGDGARAALAGAQAGLLAALVAGGEAPPGFDGERLRIQAASLISKRRGAVARLRPDLVVLLGDGFAREFEEYARGRPKPPGGSRADAHAFAGRLGEAGRLPPEPEPPAVPRRWSRFLRRP
;
A
#
# COMPACT_ATOMS: atom_id res chain seq x y z
N MET A 1 -21.73 55.91 -34.35
CA MET A 1 -20.81 55.51 -33.28
C MET A 1 -21.07 54.03 -33.02
N SER A 2 -20.13 53.20 -33.45
CA SER A 2 -20.11 51.76 -33.23
C SER A 2 -19.69 51.44 -31.80
N GLU A 3 -19.98 50.18 -31.43
CA GLU A 3 -19.36 49.35 -30.39
C GLU A 3 -20.07 49.20 -29.03
N SER A 4 -20.09 47.92 -28.67
CA SER A 4 -20.11 47.36 -27.32
C SER A 4 -21.42 47.42 -26.55
N HIS A 5 -22.28 46.46 -26.88
CA HIS A 5 -22.88 45.66 -25.81
C HIS A 5 -22.18 44.30 -25.77
N ALA A 6 -21.22 44.22 -24.85
CA ALA A 6 -20.60 42.99 -24.40
C ALA A 6 -21.67 41.94 -24.10
N SER A 7 -21.58 40.79 -24.77
CA SER A 7 -22.33 39.61 -24.40
C SER A 7 -21.90 39.22 -22.98
N PRO A 8 -22.81 39.08 -22.00
CA PRO A 8 -22.39 38.61 -20.70
C PRO A 8 -21.92 37.17 -20.89
N ALA A 9 -20.62 36.97 -20.64
CA ALA A 9 -20.04 35.66 -20.45
C ALA A 9 -20.92 34.94 -19.44
N ARG A 10 -21.68 33.96 -19.93
CA ARG A 10 -22.41 33.00 -19.10
C ARG A 10 -21.33 32.22 -18.36
N GLY A 11 -20.92 32.74 -17.21
CA GLY A 11 -20.18 31.99 -16.22
C GLY A 11 -20.95 30.70 -16.03
N ARG A 12 -20.36 29.59 -16.47
CA ARG A 12 -20.79 28.28 -15.99
C ARG A 12 -20.25 28.20 -14.58
N ASP A 13 -21.04 28.71 -13.65
CA ASP A 13 -21.12 28.26 -12.27
C ASP A 13 -21.38 26.75 -12.28
N GLY A 14 -20.31 26.01 -12.52
CA GLY A 14 -20.27 24.57 -12.50
C GLY A 14 -20.42 24.07 -11.07
N SER A 15 -21.65 23.79 -10.68
CA SER A 15 -21.97 22.74 -9.72
C SER A 15 -23.46 22.44 -9.84
N GLY A 16 -23.81 21.53 -10.75
CA GLY A 16 -25.17 21.02 -10.79
C GLY A 16 -25.45 20.19 -9.52
N PRO A 17 -26.71 19.98 -9.13
CA PRO A 17 -27.06 19.10 -8.00
C PRO A 17 -26.40 17.72 -8.04
N GLY A 18 -26.07 17.21 -9.23
CA GLY A 18 -25.36 15.95 -9.44
C GLY A 18 -23.86 15.97 -9.10
N ASP A 19 -23.20 17.14 -9.12
CA ASP A 19 -21.77 17.26 -8.81
C ASP A 19 -21.52 17.10 -7.30
N GLY A 20 -22.40 17.66 -6.46
CA GLY A 20 -22.38 17.45 -5.02
C GLY A 20 -22.60 15.98 -4.63
N ALA A 21 -23.56 15.30 -5.25
CA ALA A 21 -23.82 13.88 -5.00
C ALA A 21 -22.63 12.99 -5.42
N ARG A 22 -21.99 13.29 -6.55
CA ARG A 22 -20.79 12.57 -7.02
C ARG A 22 -19.61 12.78 -6.09
N ALA A 23 -19.38 14.01 -5.60
CA ALA A 23 -18.32 14.30 -4.66
C ALA A 23 -18.52 13.57 -3.32
N ALA A 24 -19.75 13.53 -2.80
CA ALA A 24 -20.08 12.79 -1.60
C ALA A 24 -19.80 11.28 -1.74
N LEU A 25 -20.18 10.68 -2.87
CA LEU A 25 -19.90 9.27 -3.17
C LEU A 25 -18.39 9.00 -3.23
N ALA A 26 -17.64 9.85 -3.93
CA ALA A 26 -16.19 9.72 -4.03
C ALA A 26 -15.52 9.79 -2.65
N GLY A 27 -15.99 10.68 -1.77
CA GLY A 27 -15.54 10.77 -0.39
C GLY A 27 -15.82 9.49 0.40
N ALA A 28 -17.02 8.94 0.30
CA ALA A 28 -17.38 7.67 0.97
C ALA A 28 -16.55 6.49 0.45
N GLN A 29 -16.29 6.41 -0.86
CA GLN A 29 -15.44 5.38 -1.46
C GLN A 29 -13.99 5.50 -0.99
N ALA A 30 -13.45 6.72 -0.95
CA ALA A 30 -12.10 6.97 -0.45
C ALA A 30 -11.98 6.58 1.03
N GLY A 31 -12.97 6.95 1.86
CA GLY A 31 -13.04 6.56 3.26
C GLY A 31 -13.09 5.04 3.44
N LEU A 32 -13.93 4.35 2.66
CA LEU A 32 -14.02 2.89 2.71
C LEU A 32 -12.70 2.21 2.34
N LEU A 33 -12.03 2.69 1.29
CA LEU A 33 -10.71 2.18 0.90
C LEU A 33 -9.69 2.43 2.01
N ALA A 34 -9.66 3.64 2.58
CA ALA A 34 -8.76 3.98 3.68
C ALA A 34 -8.98 3.06 4.90
N ALA A 35 -10.23 2.79 5.27
CA ALA A 35 -10.56 1.86 6.36
C ALA A 35 -10.05 0.44 6.09
N LEU A 36 -10.21 -0.05 4.86
CA LEU A 36 -9.83 -1.41 4.48
C LEU A 36 -8.33 -1.62 4.33
N VAL A 37 -7.58 -0.63 3.82
CA VAL A 37 -6.17 -0.83 3.43
C VAL A 37 -5.16 0.02 4.19
N ALA A 38 -5.59 1.09 4.86
CA ALA A 38 -4.71 2.06 5.51
C ALA A 38 -5.09 2.34 6.98
N GLY A 39 -5.99 1.55 7.57
CA GLY A 39 -6.38 1.69 8.98
C GLY A 39 -7.22 2.94 9.28
N GLY A 40 -7.90 3.49 8.28
CA GLY A 40 -8.84 4.59 8.46
C GLY A 40 -10.07 4.18 9.29
N GLU A 41 -10.82 5.19 9.76
CA GLU A 41 -12.08 4.96 10.46
C GLU A 41 -13.16 4.43 9.50
N ALA A 42 -14.09 3.62 10.04
CA ALA A 42 -15.25 3.16 9.29
C ALA A 42 -16.13 4.35 8.87
N PRO A 43 -16.43 4.54 7.57
CA PRO A 43 -17.33 5.61 7.15
C PRO A 43 -18.75 5.40 7.71
N PRO A 44 -19.55 6.48 7.88
CA PRO A 44 -20.93 6.38 8.32
C PRO A 44 -21.75 5.39 7.47
N GLY A 45 -22.57 4.57 8.13
CA GLY A 45 -23.39 3.55 7.48
C GLY A 45 -22.67 2.22 7.19
N PHE A 46 -21.36 2.12 7.46
CA PHE A 46 -20.63 0.85 7.41
C PHE A 46 -20.44 0.26 8.80
N ASP A 47 -20.54 -1.07 8.87
CA ASP A 47 -20.26 -1.84 10.08
C ASP A 47 -18.74 -1.97 10.28
N GLY A 48 -18.22 -1.31 11.31
CA GLY A 48 -16.79 -1.31 11.63
C GLY A 48 -16.21 -2.68 11.99
N GLU A 49 -17.01 -3.60 12.56
CA GLU A 49 -16.56 -4.97 12.83
C GLU A 49 -16.37 -5.73 11.52
N ARG A 50 -17.35 -5.63 10.61
CA ARG A 50 -17.24 -6.26 9.29
C ARG A 50 -16.05 -5.72 8.51
N LEU A 51 -15.79 -4.41 8.56
CA LEU A 51 -14.61 -3.83 7.91
C LEU A 51 -13.30 -4.35 8.51
N ARG A 52 -13.21 -4.54 9.83
CA ARG A 52 -12.03 -5.14 10.48
C ARG A 52 -11.79 -6.58 10.02
N ILE A 53 -12.84 -7.39 9.89
CA ILE A 53 -12.77 -8.76 9.34
C ILE A 53 -12.28 -8.74 7.88
N GLN A 54 -12.79 -7.81 7.07
CA GLN A 54 -12.36 -7.67 5.67
C GLN A 54 -10.90 -7.22 5.56
N ALA A 55 -10.47 -6.26 6.38
CA ALA A 55 -9.08 -5.81 6.42
C ALA A 55 -8.13 -6.98 6.79
N ALA A 56 -8.49 -7.80 7.79
CA ALA A 56 -7.72 -9.00 8.14
C ALA A 56 -7.64 -10.01 6.98
N SER A 57 -8.74 -10.18 6.23
CA SER A 57 -8.79 -11.06 5.06
C SER A 57 -7.88 -10.57 3.92
N LEU A 58 -7.83 -9.25 3.70
CA LEU A 58 -6.91 -8.63 2.73
C LEU A 58 -5.45 -8.80 3.14
N ILE A 59 -5.12 -8.65 4.43
CA ILE A 59 -3.79 -8.90 4.96
C ILE A 59 -3.40 -10.38 4.76
N SER A 60 -4.29 -11.32 5.07
CA SER A 60 -4.07 -12.75 4.85
C SER A 60 -3.79 -13.06 3.36
N LYS A 61 -4.54 -12.44 2.45
CA LYS A 61 -4.29 -12.57 1.00
C LYS A 61 -2.91 -12.05 0.58
N ARG A 62 -2.51 -10.89 1.11
CA ARG A 62 -1.15 -10.32 0.87
C ARG A 62 -0.08 -11.26 1.41
N ARG A 63 -0.27 -11.76 2.64
CA ARG A 63 0.63 -12.73 3.28
C ARG A 63 0.85 -13.96 2.41
N GLY A 64 -0.24 -14.54 1.87
CA GLY A 64 -0.15 -15.68 0.97
C GLY A 64 0.62 -15.38 -0.33
N ALA A 65 0.49 -14.17 -0.88
CA ALA A 65 1.28 -13.76 -2.05
C ALA A 65 2.78 -13.63 -1.71
N VAL A 66 3.12 -13.05 -0.55
CA VAL A 66 4.51 -12.91 -0.09
C VAL A 66 5.12 -14.25 0.26
N ALA A 67 4.39 -15.15 0.92
CA ALA A 67 4.84 -16.51 1.23
C ALA A 67 5.28 -17.28 -0.03
N ARG A 68 4.56 -17.11 -1.15
CA ARG A 68 4.95 -17.73 -2.44
C ARG A 68 6.18 -17.10 -3.06
N LEU A 69 6.40 -15.80 -2.85
CA LEU A 69 7.54 -15.07 -3.41
C LEU A 69 8.82 -15.23 -2.55
N ARG A 70 8.65 -15.47 -1.25
CA ARG A 70 9.72 -15.58 -0.25
C ARG A 70 9.54 -16.82 0.63
N PRO A 71 9.58 -18.03 0.05
CA PRO A 71 9.50 -19.27 0.83
C PRO A 71 10.66 -19.39 1.83
N ASP A 72 11.81 -18.77 1.54
CA ASP A 72 12.95 -18.66 2.45
C ASP A 72 12.59 -17.97 3.77
N LEU A 73 11.78 -16.90 3.73
CA LEU A 73 11.31 -16.22 4.94
C LEU A 73 10.29 -17.04 5.71
N VAL A 74 9.48 -17.86 5.03
CA VAL A 74 8.55 -18.79 5.67
C VAL A 74 9.32 -19.85 6.46
N VAL A 75 10.37 -20.42 5.86
CA VAL A 75 11.24 -21.38 6.53
C VAL A 75 11.97 -20.73 7.70
N LEU A 76 12.53 -19.52 7.50
CA LEU A 76 13.31 -18.82 8.52
C LEU A 76 12.47 -18.45 9.75
N LEU A 77 11.26 -17.93 9.55
CA LEU A 77 10.42 -17.44 10.65
C LEU A 77 9.50 -18.51 11.23
N GLY A 78 9.29 -19.63 10.52
CA GLY A 78 8.38 -20.69 10.92
C GLY A 78 6.99 -20.16 11.27
N ASP A 79 6.46 -20.60 12.41
CA ASP A 79 5.16 -20.19 12.94
C ASP A 79 5.05 -18.66 13.18
N GLY A 80 6.19 -17.98 13.32
CA GLY A 80 6.26 -16.53 13.47
C GLY A 80 5.94 -15.74 12.19
N PHE A 81 6.03 -16.36 11.01
CA PHE A 81 5.85 -15.66 9.72
C PHE A 81 4.51 -14.93 9.64
N ALA A 82 3.43 -15.58 10.09
CA ALA A 82 2.10 -15.00 10.01
C ALA A 82 1.95 -13.77 10.89
N ARG A 83 2.35 -13.87 12.16
CA ARG A 83 2.32 -12.77 13.12
C ARG A 83 3.15 -11.59 12.62
N GLU A 84 4.38 -11.85 12.18
CA GLU A 84 5.28 -10.79 11.69
C GLU A 84 4.70 -10.10 10.44
N PHE A 85 4.14 -10.84 9.50
CA PHE A 85 3.54 -10.22 8.33
C PHE A 85 2.30 -9.39 8.68
N GLU A 86 1.45 -9.88 9.59
CA GLU A 86 0.26 -9.16 10.03
C GLU A 86 0.60 -7.87 10.76
N GLU A 87 1.60 -7.88 11.64
CA GLU A 87 2.13 -6.68 12.29
C GLU A 87 2.70 -5.68 11.28
N TYR A 88 3.42 -6.15 10.26
CA TYR A 88 3.94 -5.30 9.19
C TYR A 88 2.84 -4.64 8.35
N ALA A 89 1.79 -5.39 8.04
CA ALA A 89 0.76 -4.97 7.09
C ALA A 89 -0.40 -4.21 7.74
N ARG A 90 -0.58 -4.31 9.06
CA ARG A 90 -1.68 -3.66 9.80
C ARG A 90 -1.64 -2.15 9.60
N GLY A 91 -2.74 -1.58 9.11
CA GLY A 91 -2.87 -0.14 8.86
C GLY A 91 -1.98 0.39 7.73
N ARG A 92 -1.26 -0.48 7.00
CA ARG A 92 -0.30 -0.07 5.98
C ARG A 92 -0.77 -0.48 4.59
N PRO A 93 -0.97 0.48 3.67
CA PRO A 93 -1.30 0.16 2.28
C PRO A 93 -0.16 -0.64 1.65
N LYS A 94 -0.51 -1.50 0.70
CA LYS A 94 0.48 -2.25 -0.07
C LYS A 94 1.38 -1.27 -0.83
N PRO A 95 2.71 -1.45 -0.83
CA PRO A 95 3.61 -0.61 -1.60
C PRO A 95 3.26 -0.60 -3.10
N PRO A 96 3.55 0.50 -3.82
CA PRO A 96 3.51 0.51 -5.28
C PRO A 96 4.47 -0.55 -5.83
N GLY A 97 4.12 -1.17 -6.96
CA GLY A 97 4.89 -2.29 -7.53
C GLY A 97 4.39 -3.69 -7.12
N GLY A 98 3.28 -3.78 -6.38
CA GLY A 98 2.56 -5.03 -6.16
C GLY A 98 3.25 -5.98 -5.19
N SER A 99 3.01 -7.29 -5.34
CA SER A 99 3.42 -8.29 -4.34
C SER A 99 4.94 -8.45 -4.21
N ARG A 100 5.72 -8.18 -5.27
CA ARG A 100 7.19 -8.21 -5.21
C ARG A 100 7.73 -7.06 -4.36
N ALA A 101 7.21 -5.85 -4.55
CA ALA A 101 7.56 -4.70 -3.73
C ALA A 101 7.14 -4.90 -2.26
N ASP A 102 5.97 -5.50 -2.01
CA ASP A 102 5.50 -5.84 -0.66
C ASP A 102 6.42 -6.86 0.02
N ALA A 103 6.87 -7.89 -0.71
CA ALA A 103 7.82 -8.87 -0.20
C ALA A 103 9.20 -8.25 0.13
N HIS A 104 9.68 -7.34 -0.71
CA HIS A 104 10.95 -6.63 -0.45
C HIS A 104 10.84 -5.71 0.77
N ALA A 105 9.76 -4.91 0.87
CA ALA A 105 9.51 -4.04 2.00
C ALA A 105 9.35 -4.82 3.32
N PHE A 106 8.67 -5.97 3.28
CA PHE A 106 8.55 -6.85 4.44
C PHE A 106 9.92 -7.39 4.89
N ALA A 107 10.76 -7.86 3.96
CA ALA A 107 12.11 -8.30 4.28
C ALA A 107 12.97 -7.18 4.86
N GLY A 108 12.88 -5.96 4.32
CA GLY A 108 13.55 -4.78 4.86
C GLY A 108 13.15 -4.52 6.32
N ARG A 109 11.84 -4.53 6.61
CA ARG A 109 11.31 -4.37 7.98
C ARG A 109 11.87 -5.43 8.93
N LEU A 110 11.96 -6.69 8.48
CA LEU A 110 12.53 -7.77 9.28
C LEU A 110 14.01 -7.55 9.56
N GLY A 111 14.78 -7.07 8.58
CA GLY A 111 16.19 -6.71 8.75
C GLY A 111 16.38 -5.57 9.76
N GLU A 112 15.60 -4.49 9.63
CA GLU A 112 15.59 -3.37 10.58
C GLU A 112 15.24 -3.81 12.01
N ALA A 113 14.35 -4.80 12.14
CA ALA A 113 13.97 -5.39 13.42
C ALA A 113 14.94 -6.47 13.94
N GLY A 114 16.06 -6.72 13.26
CA GLY A 114 17.03 -7.76 13.63
C GLY A 114 16.48 -9.19 13.57
N ARG A 115 15.45 -9.41 12.76
CA ARG A 115 14.77 -10.72 12.58
C ARG A 115 15.33 -11.54 11.43
N LEU A 116 16.21 -10.96 10.62
CA LEU A 116 16.98 -11.68 9.61
C LEU A 116 18.40 -11.92 10.14
N PRO A 117 19.02 -13.06 9.78
CA PRO A 117 20.44 -13.22 10.02
C PRO A 117 21.21 -12.08 9.34
N PRO A 118 22.37 -11.67 9.86
CA PRO A 118 23.24 -10.74 9.15
C PRO A 118 23.47 -11.30 7.75
N GLU A 119 23.43 -10.43 6.73
CA GLU A 119 23.82 -10.87 5.39
C GLU A 119 25.20 -11.53 5.50
N PRO A 120 25.38 -12.72 4.91
CA PRO A 120 26.71 -13.31 4.89
C PRO A 120 27.65 -12.28 4.26
N GLU A 121 28.74 -11.96 4.97
CA GLU A 121 29.83 -11.15 4.42
C GLU A 121 30.09 -11.66 3.00
N PRO A 122 29.96 -10.81 1.96
CA PRO A 122 30.15 -11.27 0.61
C PRO A 122 31.52 -11.93 0.55
N PRO A 123 31.65 -13.10 -0.11
CA PRO A 123 32.94 -13.76 -0.22
C PRO A 123 33.95 -12.72 -0.70
N ALA A 124 35.11 -12.64 -0.05
CA ALA A 124 36.11 -11.63 -0.36
C ALA A 124 36.51 -11.73 -1.85
N VAL A 125 35.83 -10.96 -2.69
CA VAL A 125 36.06 -10.97 -4.13
C VAL A 125 37.30 -10.12 -4.40
N PRO A 126 38.27 -10.63 -5.16
CA PRO A 126 39.43 -9.83 -5.54
C PRO A 126 38.98 -8.51 -6.18
N ARG A 127 39.59 -7.39 -5.79
CA ARG A 127 39.22 -6.00 -6.14
C ARG A 127 39.04 -5.72 -7.64
N ARG A 128 39.50 -6.63 -8.51
CA ARG A 128 39.33 -6.58 -9.97
C ARG A 128 37.90 -6.89 -10.44
N TRP A 129 37.09 -7.60 -9.64
CA TRP A 129 35.78 -8.13 -10.05
C TRP A 129 34.61 -7.38 -9.43
N SER A 130 34.84 -6.64 -8.33
CA SER A 130 33.84 -5.81 -7.65
C SER A 130 33.33 -4.63 -8.49
N ARG A 131 34.09 -4.20 -9.50
CA ARG A 131 33.67 -3.17 -10.47
C ARG A 131 32.56 -3.64 -11.43
N PHE A 132 32.36 -4.94 -11.58
CA PHE A 132 31.34 -5.50 -12.47
C PHE A 132 30.05 -5.89 -11.76
N LEU A 133 30.09 -6.12 -10.44
CA LEU A 133 28.95 -6.56 -9.62
C LEU A 133 28.19 -5.41 -8.95
N ARG A 134 28.72 -4.18 -8.98
CA ARG A 134 28.03 -2.96 -8.57
C ARG A 134 27.77 -2.08 -9.79
N ARG A 135 26.67 -2.29 -10.50
CA ARG A 135 26.12 -1.27 -11.41
C ARG A 135 24.58 -1.37 -11.50
N PRO A 136 23.93 -0.22 -11.76
CA PRO A 136 22.68 0.21 -11.14
C PRO A 136 21.40 -0.39 -11.72
#